data_AF-A0AA41XK67-F1
#
_entry.id   AF-A0AA41XK67-F1
#
_cell.length_a   1.000
_cell.length_b   1.000
_cell.length_c   1.000
_cell.angle_alpha   90.00
_cell.angle_beta   90.00
_cell.angle_gamma   90.00
#
_symmetry.space_group_name_H-M   'P 1'
#
loop_
_entity.id
_entity.type
_entity.pdbx_description
1 polymer ?
#
loop_
_entity_poly.entity_id
_entity_poly.type
_entity_poly.pdbx_seq_one_letter_code
_entity_poly.pdbx_strand_id
1 'polypeptide(L)' 'MSAAPGWYDAGTPGKLRWWDGVQWTAFETDAAPSAPAAAVAAASAPAAAV' A
#
# COMPACT_ATOMS: atom_id res chain seq x y z
N MET A 1 -12.73 -8.22 14.27
CA MET A 1 -12.28 -7.13 13.38
C MET A 1 -11.18 -7.70 12.50
N SER A 2 -11.48 -8.02 11.24
CA SER A 2 -10.45 -8.52 10.31
C SER A 2 -9.87 -7.34 9.55
N ALA A 3 -8.55 -7.21 9.51
CA ALA A 3 -7.87 -6.19 8.73
C ALA A 3 -8.15 -6.41 7.23
N ALA A 4 -8.31 -5.33 6.47
CA ALA A 4 -8.50 -5.40 5.03
C ALA A 4 -7.25 -5.95 4.33
N PRO A 5 -7.37 -6.60 3.17
CA PRO A 5 -6.21 -7.04 2.41
C PRO A 5 -5.31 -5.85 2.03
N GLY A 6 -4.00 -5.95 2.26
CA GLY A 6 -3.10 -4.83 2.07
C GLY A 6 -1.66 -5.09 2.50
N TRP A 7 -0.79 -4.12 2.23
CA TRP A 7 0.59 -4.10 2.72
C TRP A 7 0.63 -3.53 4.13
N TYR A 8 1.29 -4.26 5.03
CA TYR A 8 1.45 -3.86 6.42
C TYR A 8 2.88 -4.12 6.88
N ASP A 9 3.26 -3.54 8.02
CA ASP A 9 4.58 -3.69 8.59
C ASP A 9 4.92 -5.17 8.89
N ALA A 10 6.06 -5.63 8.41
CA ALA A 10 6.53 -7.01 8.58
C ALA A 10 7.23 -7.26 9.94
N GLY A 11 7.22 -6.29 10.85
CA GLY A 11 8.01 -6.29 12.08
C GLY A 11 9.50 -6.01 11.86
N THR A 12 9.92 -5.85 10.60
CA THR A 12 11.27 -5.44 10.21
C THR A 12 11.19 -4.01 9.66
N PRO A 13 12.00 -3.07 10.20
CA PRO A 13 11.99 -1.70 9.70
C PRO A 13 12.34 -1.68 8.21
N GLY A 14 11.48 -1.05 7.42
CA GLY A 14 11.65 -0.98 5.97
C GLY A 14 11.12 -2.17 5.19
N LYS A 15 10.39 -3.11 5.81
CA LYS A 15 9.72 -4.21 5.08
C LYS A 15 8.22 -4.20 5.29
N LEU A 16 7.50 -4.40 4.20
CA LEU A 16 6.07 -4.61 4.21
C LEU A 16 5.78 -6.06 3.82
N ARG A 17 4.82 -6.67 4.51
CA ARG A 17 4.26 -7.97 4.18
C ARG A 17 2.81 -7.83 3.76
N TRP A 18 2.39 -8.63 2.78
CA TRP A 18 1.01 -8.63 2.30
C TRP A 18 0.10 -9.48 3.20
N TRP A 19 -0.98 -8.87 3.65
CA TRP A 19 -2.11 -9.50 4.33
C TRP A 19 -3.24 -9.71 3.33
N ASP A 20 -3.80 -10.92 3.25
CA ASP A 20 -4.89 -11.24 2.32
C ASP A 20 -6.29 -11.03 2.91
N GLY A 21 -6.39 -10.49 4.13
CA GLY A 21 -7.65 -10.38 4.87
C GLY A 21 -7.89 -11.53 5.85
N VAL A 22 -7.26 -12.68 5.62
CA VAL A 22 -7.39 -13.89 6.44
C VAL A 22 -6.05 -14.31 7.06
N GLN A 23 -4.97 -14.22 6.27
CA GLN A 23 -3.63 -14.61 6.68
C GLN A 23 -2.57 -13.75 6.00
N TRP A 24 -1.39 -13.77 6.58
CA TRP A 24 -0.21 -13.20 5.96
C TRP A 24 0.30 -14.11 4.86
N THR A 25 0.66 -13.53 3.73
CA THR A 25 1.26 -14.25 2.61
C THR A 25 2.79 -14.13 2.64
N ALA A 26 3.46 -14.90 1.77
CA ALA A 26 4.90 -14.81 1.57
C ALA A 26 5.33 -13.62 0.69
N PHE A 27 4.39 -12.78 0.25
CA PHE A 27 4.72 -11.57 -0.49
C PHE A 27 5.24 -10.51 0.47
N GLU A 28 6.50 -10.16 0.28
CA GLU A 28 7.20 -9.13 1.03
C GLU A 28 7.82 -8.15 0.05
N THR A 29 7.70 -6.86 0.34
CA THR A 29 8.38 -5.80 -0.40
C THR A 29 9.19 -4.97 0.55
N ASP A 30 10.27 -4.39 0.04
CA ASP A 30 10.88 -3.26 0.71
C ASP A 30 9.85 -2.13 0.75
N ALA A 31 9.71 -1.50 1.92
CA ALA A 31 8.97 -0.26 2.05
C ALA A 31 9.80 0.79 1.32
N ALA A 32 9.53 0.96 0.02
CA ALA A 32 10.16 2.01 -0.78
C ALA A 32 10.16 3.30 0.05
N PRO A 33 11.27 4.06 0.05
CA PRO A 33 11.40 5.24 0.91
C PRO A 33 10.16 6.08 0.66
N SER A 34 9.29 6.20 1.68
CA SER A 34 7.94 6.73 1.55
C SER A 34 7.94 7.90 0.59
N ALA A 35 7.55 7.66 -0.67
CA ALA A 35 7.26 8.77 -1.55
C ALA A 35 6.15 9.51 -0.83
N PRO A 36 6.33 10.81 -0.51
CA PRO A 36 5.31 11.54 0.23
C PRO A 36 3.99 11.34 -0.50
N ALA A 37 2.90 11.22 0.25
CA ALA A 37 1.54 10.85 -0.18
C ALA A 37 0.94 11.65 -1.37
N ALA A 38 1.70 12.52 -2.04
CA ALA A 38 1.37 13.30 -3.21
C ALA A 38 1.08 12.47 -4.49
N ALA A 39 1.56 11.23 -4.61
CA ALA A 39 1.31 10.44 -5.83
C ALA A 39 -0.16 9.99 -5.99
N VAL A 40 -0.93 9.90 -4.90
CA VAL A 40 -2.37 9.56 -4.97
C VAL A 40 -3.23 10.78 -5.36
N ALA A 41 -2.72 12.00 -5.24
CA ALA A 41 -3.44 13.21 -5.66
C ALA A 41 -3.39 13.46 -7.18
N ALA A 42 -2.41 12.89 -7.89
CA ALA A 42 -2.22 13.14 -9.33
C ALA A 42 -3.19 12.35 -10.24
N ALA A 43 -3.91 11.35 -9.72
CA ALA A 43 -4.87 10.54 -10.49
C ALA A 43 -6.28 11.16 -10.56
N SER A 44 -6.52 12.30 -9.90
CA SER A 44 -7.81 13.02 -9.94
C SER A 44 -7.79 14.15 -10.97
N ALA A 45 -7.47 13.87 -12.23
CA ALA A 45 -7.76 14.80 -13.32
C ALA A 45 -9.06 14.35 -14.01
N PRO A 46 -10.19 15.07 -13.86
CA PRO A 46 -11.35 14.80 -14.72
C PRO A 46 -10.95 15.17 -16.15
N ALA A 47 -11.07 14.20 -17.06
CA ALA A 47 -11.00 14.47 -18.49
C ALA A 47 -12.00 15.58 -18.83
N ALA A 48 -11.50 16.67 -19.40
CA ALA A 48 -12.26 17.82 -19.82
C ALA A 48 -13.39 17.40 -20.78
N ALA A 49 -14.61 17.84 -20.48
CA ALA A 49 -15.71 17.90 -21.42
C ALA A 49 -16.35 19.30 -21.31
N VAL A 50 -15.94 20.19 -22.20
CA VAL A 50 -16.70 21.38 -22.63
C VAL A 50 -16.34 21.72 -24.06
#